data_AF-A0A7R9HGB5-F1
#
_entry.id   AF-A0A7R9HGB5-F1
#
_cell.length_a   1.000
_cell.length_b   1.000
_cell.length_c   1.000
_cell.angle_alpha   90.00
_cell.angle_beta   90.00
_cell.angle_gamma   90.00
#
_symmetry.space_group_name_H-M   'P 1'
#
loop_
_entity.id
_entity.type
_entity.pdbx_description
1 polymer ?
#
loop_
_entity_poly.entity_id
_entity_poly.type
_entity_poly.pdbx_seq_one_letter_code
_entity_poly.pdbx_strand_id
1 'polypeptide(L)'
;MFAQFAARYQRLKGKQVLFPFGFHCTGMPIKACSDKLKREMEDYGFPPKFPEAAIATPQITDTDIVVKDKSKGKKSKAVAKTGSAKYQWQIMQSLGLEDEEIKKFADSSYWLDYFPPLAVKDLRSIGIHVS
;
A
#
# COMPACT_ATOMS: atom_id res chain seq x y z
N MET A 1 -9.00 -9.25 10.83
CA MET A 1 -9.97 -9.35 11.95
C MET A 1 -10.24 -10.79 12.38
N PHE A 2 -10.63 -11.72 11.50
CA PHE A 2 -10.95 -13.11 11.90
C PHE A 2 -9.84 -13.83 12.69
N ALA A 3 -8.58 -13.68 12.26
CA ALA A 3 -7.44 -14.29 12.95
C ALA A 3 -7.21 -13.72 14.37
N GLN A 4 -7.46 -12.42 14.58
CA GLN A 4 -7.35 -11.78 15.90
C GLN A 4 -8.39 -12.32 16.88
N PHE A 5 -9.64 -12.47 16.44
CA PHE A 5 -10.71 -13.06 17.26
C PHE A 5 -10.42 -14.52 17.60
N ALA A 6 -9.96 -15.31 16.62
CA ALA A 6 -9.57 -16.69 16.84
C ALA A 6 -8.42 -16.81 17.86
N ALA A 7 -7.39 -15.97 17.74
CA ALA A 7 -6.27 -15.94 18.66
C ALA A 7 -6.70 -15.61 20.10
N ARG A 8 -7.53 -14.57 20.28
CA ARG A 8 -8.07 -14.19 21.60
C ARG A 8 -8.98 -15.27 22.18
N TYR A 9 -9.85 -15.87 21.37
CA TYR A 9 -10.74 -16.95 21.81
C TYR A 9 -9.94 -18.17 22.30
N GLN A 10 -8.92 -18.60 21.57
CA GLN A 10 -8.10 -19.75 22.00
C GLN A 10 -7.27 -19.41 23.25
N ARG A 11 -6.86 -18.15 23.43
CA ARG A 11 -6.20 -17.69 24.67
C ARG A 11 -7.15 -17.72 25.87
N LEU A 12 -8.42 -17.34 25.70
CA LEU A 12 -9.45 -17.49 26.74
C LEU A 12 -9.71 -18.96 27.11
N LYS A 13 -9.45 -19.90 26.20
CA LYS A 13 -9.50 -21.35 26.48
C LYS A 13 -8.23 -21.88 27.17
N GLY A 14 -7.33 -21.00 27.63
CA GLY A 14 -6.11 -21.35 28.34
C GLY A 14 -4.96 -21.85 27.45
N LYS A 15 -5.08 -21.74 26.12
CA LYS A 15 -4.00 -22.13 25.22
C LYS A 15 -2.95 -21.03 25.09
N GLN A 16 -1.69 -21.42 24.98
CA GLN A 16 -0.62 -20.52 24.57
C GLN A 16 -0.75 -20.25 23.07
N VAL A 17 -0.98 -18.99 22.69
CA VAL A 17 -1.22 -18.58 21.30
C VAL A 17 -0.15 -17.55 20.92
N LEU A 18 0.59 -17.84 19.85
CA LEU A 18 1.50 -16.90 19.20
C LEU A 18 0.77 -16.25 18.02
N PHE A 19 0.77 -14.93 17.95
CA PHE A 19 0.16 -14.19 16.84
C PHE A 19 1.16 -13.20 16.25
N PRO A 20 2.10 -13.68 15.40
CA PRO A 20 3.13 -12.85 14.83
C PRO A 20 2.55 -12.00 13.70
N PHE A 21 3.11 -10.80 13.55
CA PHE A 21 2.81 -9.91 12.42
C PHE A 21 4.12 -9.53 11.72
N GLY A 22 4.12 -9.52 10.40
CA GLY A 22 5.27 -9.15 9.58
C GLY A 22 4.87 -8.24 8.43
N PHE A 23 5.80 -7.39 8.00
CA PHE A 23 5.62 -6.51 6.85
C PHE A 23 6.32 -7.12 5.64
N HIS A 24 5.58 -7.32 4.56
CA HIS A 24 6.15 -7.80 3.30
C HIS A 24 6.61 -6.60 2.48
N CYS A 25 7.90 -6.31 2.59
CA CYS A 25 8.55 -5.17 1.94
C CYS A 25 9.30 -5.57 0.66
N THR A 26 9.31 -6.86 0.31
CA THR A 26 10.01 -7.39 -0.86
C THR A 26 9.15 -7.33 -2.11
N GLY A 27 9.75 -7.00 -3.26
CA GLY A 27 9.09 -7.06 -4.56
C GLY A 27 9.07 -5.72 -5.31
N MET A 28 8.55 -5.76 -6.54
CA MET A 28 8.47 -4.60 -7.43
C MET A 28 7.44 -3.51 -7.06
N PRO A 29 6.38 -3.72 -6.25
CA PRO A 29 5.37 -2.68 -6.03
C PRO A 29 5.92 -1.37 -5.45
N ILE A 30 6.81 -1.44 -4.46
CA ILE A 30 7.40 -0.24 -3.83
C ILE A 30 8.27 0.50 -4.84
N LYS A 31 9.11 -0.24 -5.57
CA LYS A 31 9.99 0.30 -6.60
C LYS A 31 9.21 0.91 -7.78
N ALA A 32 8.14 0.26 -8.23
CA ALA A 32 7.31 0.78 -9.31
C ALA A 32 6.65 2.11 -8.94
N CYS A 33 6.20 2.27 -7.70
CA CYS A 33 5.66 3.53 -7.19
C CYS A 33 6.75 4.62 -7.07
N SER A 34 7.94 4.28 -6.56
CA SER A 34 9.06 5.24 -6.46
C SER A 34 9.56 5.70 -7.83
N ASP A 35 9.68 4.77 -8.79
CA ASP A 35 10.10 5.07 -10.16
C ASP A 35 9.06 5.93 -10.88
N LYS A 36 7.75 5.68 -10.65
CA LYS A 36 6.66 6.52 -11.18
C LYS A 36 6.72 7.95 -10.62
N LEU A 37 6.95 8.11 -9.31
CA LEU A 37 7.14 9.43 -8.70
C LEU A 37 8.35 10.16 -9.27
N LYS A 38 9.47 9.44 -9.42
CA LYS A 38 10.68 10.01 -10.00
C LYS A 38 10.43 10.55 -11.40
N ARG A 39 9.71 9.79 -12.23
CA ARG A 39 9.32 10.21 -13.59
C ARG A 39 8.35 11.40 -13.56
N GLU A 40 7.34 11.39 -12.71
CA GLU A 40 6.40 12.51 -12.55
C GLU A 40 7.14 13.80 -12.12
N MET A 41 8.14 13.69 -11.25
CA MET A 41 8.97 14.84 -10.86
C MET A 41 9.88 15.35 -11.99
N GLU A 42 10.46 14.44 -12.79
CA GLU A 42 11.29 14.80 -13.95
C GLU A 42 10.47 15.47 -15.05
N ASP A 43 9.25 14.97 -15.32
CA ASP A 43 8.37 15.44 -16.39
C ASP A 43 7.63 16.75 -16.03
N TYR A 44 7.18 16.91 -14.77
CA TYR A 44 6.33 18.04 -14.35
C TYR A 44 7.00 19.03 -13.39
N GLY A 45 8.22 18.75 -12.92
CA GLY A 45 8.97 19.59 -11.99
C GLY A 45 8.47 19.50 -10.54
N PHE A 46 8.90 20.46 -9.71
CA PHE A 46 8.54 20.57 -8.29
C PHE A 46 8.10 22.01 -7.95
N PRO A 47 6.85 22.24 -7.47
CA PRO A 47 5.74 21.29 -7.37
C PRO A 47 5.16 20.93 -8.75
N PRO A 48 4.77 19.65 -8.97
CA PRO A 48 4.34 19.18 -10.28
C PRO A 48 3.02 19.82 -10.69
N LYS A 49 3.02 20.51 -11.84
CA LYS A 49 1.80 21.07 -12.45
C LYS A 49 1.26 20.12 -13.50
N PHE A 50 0.32 19.27 -13.09
CA PHE A 50 -0.33 18.33 -14.01
C PHE A 50 -1.33 19.06 -14.93
N PRO A 51 -1.36 18.79 -16.25
CA PRO A 51 -2.34 19.37 -17.15
C PRO A 51 -3.75 18.86 -16.83
N GLU A 52 -4.71 19.78 -16.72
CA GLU A 52 -6.09 19.54 -16.26
C GLU A 52 -6.94 18.72 -17.25
N ALA A 53 -6.45 18.49 -18.47
CA ALA A 53 -7.22 17.95 -19.61
C ALA A 53 -7.15 16.43 -19.83
N ALA A 54 -6.60 15.62 -18.92
CA ALA A 54 -6.52 14.17 -19.09
C ALA A 54 -7.43 13.41 -18.11
N ILE A 55 -8.75 13.56 -18.30
CA ILE A 55 -9.72 12.56 -17.85
C ILE A 55 -9.63 11.31 -18.77
N ALA A 56 -8.45 10.73 -18.95
CA ALA A 56 -8.27 9.45 -19.62
C ALA A 56 -8.24 8.31 -18.59
N THR A 57 -9.04 7.29 -18.86
CA THR A 57 -9.31 6.06 -18.11
C THR A 57 -8.02 5.35 -17.64
N PRO A 58 -8.01 4.68 -16.47
CA PRO A 58 -6.88 3.87 -16.06
C PRO A 58 -6.65 2.75 -17.07
N GLN A 59 -5.61 2.87 -17.89
CA GLN A 59 -4.96 1.69 -18.45
C GLN A 59 -4.04 1.14 -17.38
N ILE A 60 -4.60 0.24 -16.57
CA ILE A 60 -3.82 -0.80 -15.94
C ILE A 60 -3.22 -1.58 -17.12
N THR A 61 -1.96 -1.34 -17.44
CA THR A 61 -1.18 -2.34 -18.16
C THR A 61 -0.89 -3.44 -17.15
N ASP A 62 -1.89 -4.29 -16.96
CA ASP A 62 -1.72 -5.63 -16.43
C ASP A 62 -0.82 -6.39 -17.42
N THR A 63 0.49 -6.12 -17.42
CA THR A 63 1.45 -7.09 -17.94
C THR A 63 1.70 -8.10 -16.83
N ASP A 64 0.75 -9.02 -16.72
CA ASP A 64 0.96 -10.45 -16.52
C ASP A 64 2.32 -10.86 -15.94
N ILE A 65 2.36 -11.09 -14.62
CA ILE A 65 3.13 -12.21 -14.09
C ILE A 65 2.11 -13.31 -13.80
N VAL A 66 1.90 -14.13 -14.83
CA VAL A 66 1.22 -15.42 -14.74
C VAL A 66 2.05 -16.32 -13.81
N VAL A 67 1.66 -16.42 -12.54
CA VAL A 67 1.87 -17.66 -11.78
C VAL A 67 0.61 -18.47 -11.91
N LYS A 68 0.65 -19.40 -12.86
CA LYS A 68 -0.35 -20.42 -13.09
C LYS A 68 -0.27 -21.44 -11.95
N ASP A 69 -1.19 -21.39 -11.00
CA ASP A 69 -1.73 -22.64 -10.46
C ASP A 69 -3.22 -22.54 -10.12
N LYS A 70 -3.94 -23.57 -10.55
CA LYS A 70 -5.40 -23.70 -10.55
C LYS A 70 -5.88 -24.07 -9.15
N SER A 71 -6.88 -23.36 -8.62
CA SER A 71 -8.22 -23.94 -8.34
C SER A 71 -9.12 -23.08 -7.43
N LYS A 72 -10.27 -22.68 -7.99
CA LYS A 72 -11.57 -22.33 -7.35
C LYS A 72 -11.63 -21.20 -6.30
N GLY A 73 -12.18 -20.06 -6.72
CA GLY A 73 -12.72 -19.04 -5.81
C GLY A 73 -13.26 -17.78 -6.50
N LYS A 74 -14.48 -17.88 -7.03
CA LYS A 74 -15.25 -16.85 -7.77
C LYS A 74 -15.31 -15.49 -7.04
N LYS A 75 -15.02 -14.42 -7.79
CA LYS A 75 -15.58 -13.04 -7.77
C LYS A 75 -16.02 -12.48 -6.41
N SER A 76 -15.34 -11.43 -5.92
CA SER A 76 -15.93 -10.23 -5.23
C SER A 76 -14.90 -9.50 -4.36
N LYS A 77 -13.88 -8.84 -4.92
CA LYS A 77 -13.04 -7.86 -4.17
C LYS A 77 -12.49 -6.68 -5.00
N ALA A 78 -12.96 -6.50 -6.24
CA ALA A 78 -12.37 -5.53 -7.17
C ALA A 78 -13.00 -4.12 -7.13
N VAL A 79 -14.08 -3.90 -6.36
CA VAL A 79 -14.90 -2.68 -6.49
C VAL A 79 -14.66 -1.64 -5.38
N ALA A 80 -13.80 -1.92 -4.38
CA ALA A 80 -13.67 -1.05 -3.19
C ALA A 80 -12.37 -0.21 -3.13
N LYS A 81 -11.58 -0.11 -4.21
CA LYS A 81 -10.30 0.62 -4.22
C LYS A 81 -10.20 1.73 -5.28
N THR A 82 -11.32 2.24 -5.75
CA THR A 82 -11.35 3.39 -6.67
C THR A 82 -11.18 4.70 -5.89
N GLY A 83 -9.97 4.94 -5.39
CA GLY A 83 -9.51 6.29 -5.05
C GLY A 83 -9.28 7.08 -6.33
N SER A 84 -9.86 8.28 -6.41
CA SER A 84 -9.97 9.14 -7.60
C SER A 84 -8.66 9.67 -8.20
N ALA A 85 -7.49 9.22 -7.78
CA ALA A 85 -6.21 9.86 -8.10
C ALA A 85 -5.45 9.13 -9.21
N LYS A 86 -5.03 9.88 -10.24
CA LYS A 86 -4.39 9.36 -11.47
C LYS A 86 -2.87 9.34 -11.40
N TYR A 87 -2.30 10.33 -10.71
CA TYR A 87 -0.87 10.45 -10.49
C TYR A 87 -0.49 9.89 -9.13
N GLN A 88 0.69 9.27 -9.05
CA GLN A 88 1.18 8.76 -7.78
C GLN A 88 1.37 9.91 -6.79
N TRP A 89 1.83 11.06 -7.27
CA TRP A 89 1.94 12.30 -6.47
C TRP A 89 0.62 12.69 -5.78
N GLN A 90 -0.49 12.69 -6.52
CA GLN A 90 -1.81 13.03 -5.99
C GLN A 90 -2.30 12.02 -4.94
N ILE A 91 -2.01 10.73 -5.12
CA ILE A 91 -2.32 9.71 -4.11
C ILE A 91 -1.57 10.03 -2.82
N MET A 92 -0.30 10.44 -2.90
CA MET A 92 0.49 10.78 -1.73
C MET A 92 0.03 12.05 -1.03
N GLN A 93 -0.37 13.08 -1.79
CA GLN A 93 -1.04 14.26 -1.22
C GLN A 93 -2.35 13.89 -0.51
N SER A 94 -3.14 12.95 -1.07
CA SER A 94 -4.38 12.47 -0.43
C SER A 94 -4.15 11.69 0.87
N LEU A 95 -2.93 11.16 1.08
CA LEU A 95 -2.51 10.57 2.35
C LEU A 95 -2.14 11.63 3.41
N GLY A 96 -2.18 12.93 3.04
CA GLY A 96 -1.84 14.03 3.92
C GLY A 96 -0.32 14.28 4.03
N LEU A 97 0.47 13.85 3.04
CA LEU A 97 1.90 14.11 2.99
C LEU A 97 2.19 15.45 2.31
N GLU A 98 3.16 16.18 2.86
CA GLU A 98 3.65 17.43 2.29
C GLU A 98 4.49 17.18 1.04
N ASP A 99 4.47 18.10 0.08
CA ASP A 99 5.20 17.97 -1.20
C ASP A 99 6.70 17.71 -1.00
N GLU A 100 7.34 18.35 -0.02
CA GLU A 100 8.75 18.13 0.32
C GLU A 100 9.04 16.72 0.81
N GLU A 101 8.05 16.09 1.45
CA GLU A 101 8.16 14.72 1.92
C GLU A 101 7.92 13.73 0.79
N ILE A 102 6.93 13.99 -0.08
CA ILE A 102 6.62 13.18 -1.27
C ILE A 102 7.88 13.02 -2.15
N LYS A 103 8.70 14.07 -2.27
CA LYS A 103 9.99 14.01 -2.96
C LYS A 103 10.92 12.92 -2.44
N LYS A 104 10.92 12.64 -1.13
CA LYS A 104 11.77 11.60 -0.53
C LYS A 104 11.33 10.19 -0.91
N PHE A 105 10.05 10.01 -1.24
CA PHE A 105 9.50 8.74 -1.72
C PHE A 105 9.87 8.41 -3.18
N ALA A 106 10.56 9.30 -3.89
CA ALA A 106 11.23 8.94 -5.13
C ALA A 106 12.36 7.92 -4.88
N ASP A 107 12.92 7.86 -3.66
CA ASP A 107 13.77 6.76 -3.24
C ASP A 107 12.94 5.64 -2.59
N SER A 108 13.09 4.43 -3.11
CA SER A 108 12.43 3.23 -2.59
C SER A 108 12.81 2.92 -1.13
N SER A 109 14.00 3.31 -0.68
CA SER A 109 14.46 3.03 0.70
C SER A 109 13.63 3.79 1.73
N TYR A 110 13.26 5.05 1.43
CA TYR A 110 12.46 5.88 2.33
C TYR A 110 11.08 5.27 2.64
N TRP A 111 10.52 4.49 1.71
CA TRP A 111 9.26 3.76 1.95
C TRP A 111 9.38 2.74 3.08
N LEU A 112 10.55 2.11 3.21
CA LEU A 112 10.83 1.09 4.21
C LEU A 112 11.06 1.69 5.60
N ASP A 113 11.51 2.94 5.67
CA ASP A 113 11.67 3.65 6.93
C ASP A 113 10.37 4.30 7.39
N TYR A 114 9.55 4.77 6.45
CA TYR A 114 8.34 5.53 6.75
C TYR A 114 7.13 4.63 7.07
N PHE A 115 6.77 3.68 6.19
CA PHE A 115 5.50 2.96 6.34
C PHE A 115 5.46 1.91 7.45
N PRO A 116 6.51 1.11 7.72
CA PRO A 116 6.48 0.12 8.80
C PRO A 116 6.15 0.68 10.19
N PRO A 117 6.77 1.77 10.68
CA PRO A 117 6.41 2.32 12.00
C PRO A 117 4.97 2.85 12.04
N LEU A 118 4.47 3.47 10.97
CA LEU A 118 3.06 3.88 10.88
C LEU A 118 2.13 2.67 10.94
N ALA A 119 2.43 1.61 10.18
CA ALA A 119 1.61 0.41 10.17
C ALA A 119 1.60 -0.28 11.55
N VAL A 120 2.71 -0.30 12.29
CA VAL A 120 2.72 -0.78 13.68
C VAL A 120 1.82 0.07 14.57
N LYS A 121 1.86 1.40 14.44
CA LYS A 121 1.00 2.31 15.19
C LYS A 121 -0.48 2.05 14.92
N ASP A 122 -0.85 1.84 13.66
CA ASP A 122 -2.22 1.52 13.26
C ASP A 122 -2.67 0.14 13.73
N LEU A 123 -1.80 -0.88 13.67
CA LEU A 123 -2.12 -2.21 14.21
C LEU A 123 -2.36 -2.16 15.73
N ARG A 124 -1.60 -1.33 16.45
CA ARG A 124 -1.80 -1.09 17.89
C ARG A 124 -3.10 -0.34 18.16
N SER A 125 -3.47 0.66 17.37
CA SER A 125 -4.71 1.42 17.54
C SER A 125 -5.96 0.56 17.32
N ILE A 126 -5.89 -0.41 16.40
CA ILE A 126 -6.95 -1.42 16.16
C ILE A 126 -7.02 -2.47 17.29
N GLY A 127 -6.09 -2.43 18.26
CA GLY A 127 -6.10 -3.33 19.42
C GLY A 127 -5.67 -4.76 19.10
N ILE A 128 -4.88 -4.94 18.04
CA ILE A 128 -4.30 -6.24 17.72
C ILE A 128 -3.30 -6.59 18.82
N HIS A 129 -3.51 -7.74 19.45
CA HIS A 129 -2.56 -8.29 20.41
C HIS A 129 -1.49 -9.02 19.61
N VAL A 130 -0.41 -8.32 19.32
CA VAL A 130 0.82 -8.92 18.78
C VAL A 130 1.65 -9.34 19.99
N SER A 131 1.83 -10.64 20.16
CA SER A 131 2.54 -11.27 21.28
C SER A 131 3.40 -12.41 20.76
#